data_AF-A0A381QX45-F1
#
_entry.id   AF-A0A381QX45-F1
#
_cell.length_a   1.000
_cell.length_b   1.000
_cell.length_c   1.000
_cell.angle_alpha   90.00
_cell.angle_beta   90.00
_cell.angle_gamma   90.00
#
_symmetry.space_group_name_H-M   'P 1'
#
loop_
_entity.id
_entity.type
_entity.pdbx_description
1 polymer ?
#
loop_
_entity_poly.entity_id
_entity_poly.type
_entity_poly.pdbx_seq_one_letter_code
_entity_poly.pdbx_strand_id
1 'polypeptide(L)' 'MSISNETLKAMIRDYGGLELSDEELDLVRPELESYFAELKKLEDLDLSDIFSGRLMKLPD' A
#
# COMPACT_ATOMS: atom_id res chain seq x y z
N MET A 1 3.06 -1.19 11.03
CA MET A 1 3.13 0.28 11.22
C MET A 1 1.71 0.75 11.47
N SER A 2 1.44 1.53 12.52
CA SER A 2 0.12 2.14 12.68
C SER A 2 0.14 3.54 12.06
N ILE A 3 -0.79 3.80 11.16
CA ILE A 3 -0.99 5.12 10.55
C ILE A 3 -1.92 5.93 11.45
N SER A 4 -1.57 7.19 11.69
CA SER A 4 -2.39 8.11 12.50
C SER A 4 -3.65 8.56 11.74
N ASN A 5 -4.72 8.94 12.45
CA ASN A 5 -5.92 9.50 11.82
C ASN A 5 -5.63 10.74 10.99
N GLU A 6 -4.72 11.59 11.46
CA GLU A 6 -4.31 12.78 10.72
C GLU A 6 -3.66 12.43 9.38
N THR A 7 -2.87 11.35 9.34
CA THR A 7 -2.28 10.85 8.09
C THR A 7 -3.35 10.26 7.16
N LEU A 8 -4.31 9.51 7.69
CA LEU A 8 -5.43 8.96 6.88
C LEU A 8 -6.29 10.09 6.29
N LYS A 9 -6.64 11.10 7.08
CA LYS A 9 -7.37 12.30 6.63
C LYS A 9 -6.60 13.06 5.56
N ALA A 10 -5.29 13.24 5.74
CA ALA A 10 -4.45 13.86 4.72
C ALA A 10 -4.45 13.07 3.40
N MET A 11 -4.34 11.73 3.46
CA MET A 11 -4.41 10.88 2.27
C MET A 11 -5.77 10.98 1.58
N ILE A 12 -6.86 10.88 2.34
CA ILE A 12 -8.23 11.04 1.81
C ILE A 12 -8.36 12.35 1.04
N ARG A 13 -7.90 13.46 1.63
CA ARG A 13 -7.93 14.78 0.99
C ARG A 13 -7.08 14.82 -0.29
N ASP A 14 -5.86 14.30 -0.23
CA ASP A 14 -4.91 14.35 -1.33
C ASP A 14 -5.32 13.45 -2.52
N TYR A 15 -6.08 12.38 -2.27
CA TYR A 15 -6.65 11.51 -3.30
C TYR A 15 -8.09 11.88 -3.71
N GLY A 16 -8.65 12.99 -3.21
CA GLY A 16 -10.01 13.42 -3.53
C GLY A 16 -11.10 12.46 -3.04
N GLY A 17 -10.84 11.78 -1.92
CA GLY A 17 -11.74 10.85 -1.26
C GLY A 17 -12.88 11.55 -0.51
N LEU A 18 -13.72 10.72 0.12
CA LEU A 18 -14.82 11.21 0.96
C LEU A 18 -14.28 11.58 2.34
N GLU A 19 -14.63 12.79 2.82
CA GLU A 19 -14.34 13.19 4.20
C GLU A 19 -15.02 12.22 5.18
N LEU A 20 -14.23 11.68 6.10
CA LEU A 20 -14.68 10.73 7.13
C LEU A 20 -14.45 11.34 8.51
N SER A 21 -15.42 11.14 9.40
CA SER A 21 -15.26 11.44 10.82
C SER A 21 -14.26 10.49 11.48
N ASP A 22 -13.74 10.86 12.66
CA ASP A 22 -12.84 9.97 13.42
C ASP A 22 -13.50 8.64 13.80
N GLU A 23 -14.80 8.65 14.08
CA GLU A 23 -15.59 7.45 14.39
C GLU A 23 -15.67 6.51 13.16
N GLU A 24 -15.89 7.06 11.97
CA GLU A 24 -15.91 6.28 10.73
C GLU A 24 -14.51 5.76 10.36
N LEU A 25 -13.46 6.54 10.63
CA LEU A 25 -12.07 6.11 10.43
C LEU A 25 -11.71 4.92 11.32
N ASP A 26 -12.18 4.92 12.56
CA ASP A 26 -11.94 3.80 13.49
C ASP A 26 -12.71 2.54 13.09
N LEU A 27 -13.88 2.68 12.44
CA LEU A 27 -14.61 1.53 11.88
C LEU A 27 -13.89 0.88 10.70
N VAL A 28 -13.25 1.67 9.83
CA VAL A 28 -12.54 1.14 8.64
C VAL A 28 -11.08 0.77 8.91
N ARG A 29 -10.56 1.14 10.08
CA ARG A 29 -9.17 0.86 10.47
C ARG A 29 -8.78 -0.62 10.36
N PRO A 30 -9.57 -1.59 10.84
CA PRO A 30 -9.19 -3.00 10.79
C PRO A 30 -8.95 -3.49 9.34
N GLU A 31 -9.83 -3.11 8.43
CA GLU A 31 -9.69 -3.40 7.00
C GLU A 31 -8.45 -2.73 6.39
N LEU A 32 -8.19 -1.46 6.72
CA LEU A 32 -6.99 -0.76 6.26
C LEU A 32 -5.71 -1.45 6.75
N GLU A 33 -5.66 -1.83 8.03
CA GLU A 33 -4.52 -2.55 8.60
C GLU A 33 -4.30 -3.91 7.92
N SER A 34 -5.38 -4.60 7.56
CA SER A 34 -5.33 -5.83 6.75
C SER A 34 -4.69 -5.57 5.38
N TYR A 35 -5.12 -4.54 4.65
CA TYR A 35 -4.53 -4.18 3.36
C TYR A 35 -3.04 -3.81 3.48
N PHE A 36 -2.65 -3.05 4.51
CA PHE A 36 -1.24 -2.74 4.75
C PHE A 36 -0.41 -3.99 5.06
N ALA A 37 -0.97 -4.95 5.78
CA ALA A 37 -0.30 -6.22 6.04
C ALA A 37 -0.07 -7.02 4.75
N GLU A 38 -1.03 -7.04 3.83
CA GLU A 38 -0.88 -7.67 2.52
C GLU A 38 0.13 -6.93 1.62
N LEU A 39 0.11 -5.59 1.61
CA LEU A 39 1.09 -4.79 0.87
C LEU A 39 2.52 -5.06 1.33
N LYS A 40 2.73 -5.27 2.64
CA LYS A 40 4.06 -5.64 3.15
C LYS A 40 4.56 -6.97 2.58
N LYS A 41 3.68 -7.95 2.40
CA LYS A 41 4.05 -9.22 1.75
C LYS A 41 4.48 -9.02 0.30
N LEU A 42 3.94 -8.01 -0.37
CA LEU A 42 4.35 -7.64 -1.72
C LEU A 42 5.72 -6.95 -1.74
N GLU A 43 6.03 -6.12 -0.74
CA GLU A 43 7.38 -5.54 -0.56
C GLU A 43 8.43 -6.63 -0.29
N ASP A 44 8.06 -7.63 0.52
CA ASP A 44 8.91 -8.78 0.83
C ASP A 44 8.99 -9.81 -0.32
N LEU A 45 8.26 -9.60 -1.42
CA LEU A 45 8.24 -10.51 -2.56
C LEU A 45 9.53 -10.38 -3.38
N ASP A 46 10.43 -11.34 -3.21
CA ASP A 46 11.61 -11.48 -4.05
C ASP A 46 11.27 -12.19 -5.39
N LEU A 47 11.44 -11.48 -6.49
CA LEU A 47 11.25 -11.99 -7.86
C LEU A 47 12.56 -12.28 -8.59
N SER A 48 13.70 -12.16 -7.91
CA SER A 48 15.04 -12.34 -8.50
C SER A 48 15.24 -13.70 -9.15
N ASP A 49 14.65 -14.76 -8.60
CA ASP A 49 14.70 -16.12 -9.14
C ASP A 49 13.71 -16.38 -10.29
N ILE A 50 12.72 -15.49 -10.50
CA ILE A 50 11.74 -15.60 -11.60
C ILE A 50 12.22 -14.82 -12.82
N PHE A 51 12.87 -13.67 -12.62
CA PHE A 51 13.53 -12.94 -13.70
C PHE A 51 14.91 -13.54 -13.99
N SER A 52 14.91 -14.65 -14.74
CA SER A 52 16.14 -15.16 -15.36
C SER A 52 16.78 -14.01 -16.15
N GLY A 53 18.00 -13.62 -15.77
CA GLY A 53 18.84 -12.61 -16.43
C GLY A 53 19.16 -12.85 -17.91
N ARG A 54 18.42 -13.74 -18.59
CA ARG A 54 18.23 -13.72 -20.04
C ARG A 54 17.29 -12.60 -20.46
N LEU A 55 17.53 -11.38 -19.94
CA LEU A 55 17.28 -10.20 -20.75
C LEU A 55 18.03 -10.44 -22.05
N MET A 56 17.29 -10.63 -23.15
CA MET A 56 17.86 -10.73 -24.47
C MET A 56 18.85 -9.58 -24.60
N LYS A 57 20.12 -9.89 -24.90
CA LYS A 57 21.05 -8.89 -25.41
C LYS A 57 20.43 -8.35 -26.69
N LEU A 58 19.74 -7.21 -26.60
CA LEU A 58 19.38 -6.43 -27.78
C LEU A 58 20.73 -5.96 -28.36
N PRO A 59 21.03 -6.27 -29.64
CA PRO A 59 22.21 -5.72 -30.27
C PRO A 59 22.05 -4.20 -30.41
N ASP A 60 23.18 -3.50 -30.32
CA ASP A 60 23.29 -2.04 -30.50
C ASP A 60 22.64 -1.53 -31.80
#